data_AF-A0A0C4EMD9-F1
#
_entry.id   AF-A0A0C4EMD9-F1
#
_cell.length_a   1.000
_cell.length_b   1.000
_cell.length_c   1.000
_cell.angle_alpha   90.00
_cell.angle_beta   90.00
_cell.angle_gamma   90.00
#
_symmetry.space_group_name_H-M   'P 1'
#
loop_
_entity.id
_entity.type
_entity.pdbx_description
1 polymer ?
#
loop_
_entity_poly.entity_id
_entity_poly.type
_entity_poly.pdbx_seq_one_letter_code
_entity_poly.pdbx_strand_id
1 'polypeptide(L)'
;MVPQSTIDKRSGSEEFRAVHLPPNYDQGNALDKLVADTVKFEKASLAILLKTGLTGEGPLAKVPNLYALIANVYSSFHPLFKKLDDQQIHSQISKGAKIRLCYMRFMANYNQIKQSNKQISFWDDMDKDLTRLRKKSTAYGVAYSQLIFNLDKQTWDGEKAVHDIPPKKQQPPSEEEIEQQVAIINAQRSKQVNID
;
A
#
# COMPACT_ATOMS: atom_id res chain seq x y z
N MET A 1 23.08 -16.78 42.61
CA MET A 1 22.72 -15.78 41.59
C MET A 1 24.02 -15.18 41.07
N VAL A 2 24.40 -15.47 39.83
CA VAL A 2 25.56 -14.87 39.16
C VAL A 2 25.04 -13.71 38.31
N PRO A 3 25.66 -12.51 38.30
CA PRO A 3 25.21 -11.43 37.44
C PRO A 3 25.51 -11.78 35.97
N GLN A 4 24.53 -11.56 35.09
CA GLN A 4 24.75 -11.55 33.65
C GLN A 4 25.80 -10.47 33.34
N SER A 5 27.00 -10.87 32.92
CA SER A 5 27.97 -9.95 32.37
C SER A 5 27.45 -9.43 31.03
N THR A 6 27.27 -8.11 30.95
CA THR A 6 27.07 -7.41 29.69
C THR A 6 28.32 -7.65 28.84
N ILE A 7 28.22 -8.49 27.83
CA ILE A 7 29.29 -8.66 26.84
C ILE A 7 29.42 -7.32 26.11
N ASP A 8 30.48 -6.57 26.43
CA ASP A 8 30.83 -5.36 25.73
C ASP A 8 31.26 -5.74 24.30
N LYS A 9 30.44 -5.36 23.31
CA LYS A 9 30.71 -5.59 21.88
C LYS A 9 31.96 -4.84 21.38
N ARG A 10 32.67 -4.10 22.24
CA ARG A 10 33.87 -3.31 21.93
C ARG A 10 35.16 -3.79 22.62
N SER A 11 35.18 -5.00 23.18
CA SER A 11 36.28 -5.55 24.01
C SER A 11 37.59 -5.93 23.27
N GLY A 12 37.87 -5.41 22.07
CA GLY A 12 39.13 -5.68 21.34
C GLY A 12 40.01 -4.42 21.24
N SER A 13 41.33 -4.55 21.40
CA SER A 13 42.27 -3.44 21.20
C SER A 13 42.16 -2.87 19.77
N GLU A 14 42.42 -1.58 19.59
CA GLU A 14 42.36 -0.93 18.27
C GLU A 14 43.26 -1.63 17.24
N GLU A 15 44.43 -2.10 17.67
CA GLU A 15 45.38 -2.87 16.86
C GLU A 15 44.77 -4.20 16.39
N PHE A 16 44.11 -4.95 17.28
CA PHE A 16 43.42 -6.19 16.91
C PHE A 16 42.32 -5.93 15.89
N ARG A 17 41.57 -4.82 16.05
CA ARG A 17 40.49 -4.45 15.14
C ARG A 17 41.01 -4.00 13.78
N ALA A 18 42.12 -3.27 13.72
CA ALA A 18 42.74 -2.82 12.48
C ALA A 18 43.26 -3.97 11.60
N VAL A 19 43.68 -5.09 12.21
CA VAL A 19 44.20 -6.27 11.50
C VAL A 19 43.08 -7.24 11.09
N HIS A 20 42.02 -7.37 11.89
CA HIS A 20 41.04 -8.44 11.74
C HIS A 20 39.65 -8.01 11.29
N LEU A 21 39.36 -6.71 11.26
CA LEU A 21 38.09 -6.21 10.75
C LEU A 21 38.28 -5.55 9.38
N PRO A 22 37.30 -5.69 8.46
CA PRO A 22 37.40 -5.09 7.14
C PRO A 22 37.54 -3.56 7.24
N PRO A 23 38.15 -2.89 6.24
CA PRO A 23 38.48 -1.46 6.29
C PRO A 23 37.31 -0.48 6.56
N ASN A 24 36.07 -0.97 6.57
CA ASN A 24 34.84 -0.21 6.75
C ASN A 24 34.00 -0.68 7.95
N TYR A 25 34.57 -1.47 8.87
CA TYR A 25 33.82 -2.04 9.99
C TYR A 25 33.31 -0.98 10.99
N ASP A 26 33.94 0.19 11.00
CA ASP A 26 33.61 1.36 11.81
C ASP A 26 32.70 2.37 11.09
N GLN A 27 32.37 2.11 9.81
CA GLN A 27 31.32 2.83 9.08
C GLN A 27 29.94 2.39 9.60
N GLY A 28 29.68 2.70 10.86
CA GLY A 28 28.38 2.52 11.48
C GLY A 28 27.35 3.34 10.72
N ASN A 29 26.23 2.68 10.38
CA ASN A 29 25.05 3.17 9.67
C ASN A 29 25.07 3.23 8.12
N ALA A 30 26.16 2.88 7.43
CA ALA A 30 26.18 2.95 5.96
C ALA A 30 25.09 2.08 5.31
N LEU A 31 24.90 0.87 5.84
CA LEU A 31 23.80 -0.02 5.43
C LEU A 31 22.43 0.58 5.77
N ASP A 32 22.26 1.12 6.99
CA ASP A 32 21.00 1.72 7.42
C ASP A 32 20.61 2.91 6.55
N LYS A 33 21.59 3.74 6.17
CA LYS A 33 21.40 4.87 5.26
C LYS A 33 21.01 4.39 3.86
N LEU A 34 21.71 3.39 3.32
CA LEU A 34 21.38 2.81 2.01
C LEU A 34 19.94 2.28 1.99
N VAL A 35 19.55 1.53 3.04
CA VAL A 35 18.20 0.99 3.18
C VAL A 35 17.18 2.14 3.28
N ALA A 36 17.45 3.16 4.10
CA ALA A 36 16.56 4.30 4.26
C ALA A 36 16.36 5.09 2.95
N ASP A 37 17.44 5.38 2.24
CA ASP A 37 17.41 6.10 0.96
C ASP A 37 16.68 5.28 -0.11
N THR A 38 16.91 3.96 -0.16
CA THR A 38 16.20 3.04 -1.06
C THR A 38 14.70 3.05 -0.75
N VAL A 39 14.29 2.86 0.51
CA VAL A 39 12.87 2.86 0.89
C VAL A 39 12.22 4.20 0.59
N LYS A 40 12.91 5.32 0.81
CA LYS A 40 12.41 6.66 0.49
C LYS A 40 12.17 6.81 -1.02
N PHE A 41 13.12 6.39 -1.83
CA PHE A 41 13.01 6.42 -3.29
C PHE A 41 11.86 5.53 -3.79
N GLU A 42 11.81 4.27 -3.35
CA GLU A 42 10.78 3.31 -3.74
C GLU A 42 9.37 3.77 -3.30
N LYS A 43 9.23 4.37 -2.11
CA LYS A 43 7.98 4.98 -1.64
C LYS A 43 7.54 6.15 -2.53
N ALA A 44 8.47 6.98 -2.98
CA ALA A 44 8.17 8.07 -3.90
C ALA A 44 7.75 7.55 -5.28
N SER A 45 8.46 6.56 -5.81
CA SER A 45 8.12 5.89 -7.08
C SER A 45 6.72 5.25 -7.03
N LEU A 46 6.39 4.59 -5.92
CA LEU A 46 5.07 3.97 -5.75
C LEU A 46 3.98 5.03 -5.70
N ALA A 47 4.22 6.15 -5.01
CA ALA A 47 3.28 7.27 -4.97
C ALA A 47 2.99 7.85 -6.36
N ILE A 48 4.00 7.95 -7.23
CA ILE A 48 3.83 8.41 -8.62
C ILE A 48 2.90 7.44 -9.37
N LEU A 49 3.19 6.13 -9.31
CA LEU A 49 2.37 5.12 -10.00
C LEU A 49 0.93 5.12 -9.49
N LEU A 50 0.71 5.17 -8.17
CA LEU A 50 -0.62 5.22 -7.56
C LEU A 50 -1.41 6.48 -7.97
N LYS A 51 -0.73 7.59 -8.25
CA LYS A 51 -1.32 8.87 -8.66
C LYS A 51 -1.44 9.04 -10.17
N THR A 52 -1.08 8.03 -10.96
CA THR A 52 -1.17 8.11 -12.42
C THR A 52 -2.60 8.44 -12.86
N GLY A 53 -2.77 9.56 -13.58
CA GLY A 53 -4.07 10.06 -14.02
C GLY A 53 -4.89 10.81 -12.97
N LEU A 54 -4.48 10.82 -11.69
CA LEU A 54 -5.22 11.44 -10.59
C LEU A 54 -4.88 12.92 -10.34
N THR A 55 -3.77 13.42 -10.90
CA THR A 55 -3.31 14.80 -10.64
C THR A 55 -4.09 15.86 -11.40
N GLY A 56 -4.82 15.49 -12.46
CA GLY A 56 -5.57 16.43 -13.30
C GLY A 56 -4.70 17.41 -14.12
N GLU A 57 -3.38 17.45 -13.87
CA GLU A 57 -2.39 18.25 -14.60
C GLU A 57 -1.74 17.41 -15.73
N GLY A 58 -1.66 17.99 -16.93
CA GLY A 58 -1.23 17.30 -18.15
C GLY A 58 -2.41 16.78 -18.99
N PRO A 59 -2.18 16.35 -20.26
CA PRO A 59 -3.24 16.06 -21.21
C PRO A 59 -4.16 14.96 -20.68
N LEU A 60 -5.39 15.31 -20.29
CA LEU A 60 -6.54 14.45 -19.90
C LEU A 60 -6.14 13.00 -19.58
N ALA A 61 -5.24 12.82 -18.61
CA ALA A 61 -4.59 11.54 -18.43
C ALA A 61 -5.61 10.57 -17.85
N LYS A 62 -6.07 9.65 -18.69
CA LYS A 62 -7.01 8.59 -18.32
C LYS A 62 -6.47 7.87 -17.09
N VAL A 63 -7.32 7.66 -16.10
CA VAL A 63 -6.95 6.90 -14.91
C VAL A 63 -6.94 5.43 -15.31
N PRO A 64 -5.80 4.71 -15.17
CA PRO A 64 -5.72 3.31 -15.57
C PRO A 64 -6.74 2.48 -14.78
N ASN A 65 -7.34 1.46 -15.40
CA ASN A 65 -8.13 0.49 -14.62
C ASN A 65 -7.23 -0.28 -13.64
N LEU A 66 -7.86 -0.97 -12.68
CA LEU A 66 -7.12 -1.69 -11.65
C LEU A 66 -6.19 -2.77 -12.24
N TYR A 67 -6.57 -3.39 -13.36
CA TYR A 67 -5.76 -4.41 -14.02
C TYR A 67 -4.43 -3.81 -14.51
N ALA A 68 -4.48 -2.69 -15.24
CA ALA A 68 -3.32 -1.98 -15.73
C ALA A 68 -2.46 -1.40 -14.59
N LEU A 69 -3.09 -0.81 -13.56
CA LEU A 69 -2.36 -0.31 -12.39
C LEU A 69 -1.50 -1.40 -11.75
N ILE A 70 -2.08 -2.59 -11.53
CA ILE A 70 -1.39 -3.72 -10.91
C ILE A 70 -0.18 -4.14 -11.76
N ALA A 71 -0.36 -4.30 -13.07
CA ALA A 71 0.72 -4.66 -13.98
C ALA A 71 1.84 -3.61 -13.97
N ASN A 72 1.50 -2.32 -14.04
CA ASN A 72 2.45 -1.21 -14.01
C ASN A 72 3.26 -1.16 -12.71
N VAL A 73 2.63 -1.33 -11.55
CA VAL A 73 3.33 -1.35 -10.26
C VAL A 73 4.28 -2.54 -10.17
N TYR A 74 3.81 -3.74 -10.49
CA TYR A 74 4.63 -4.94 -10.31
C TYR A 74 5.78 -5.04 -11.31
N SER A 75 5.56 -4.67 -12.57
CA SER A 75 6.64 -4.58 -13.58
C SER A 75 7.67 -3.51 -13.21
N SER A 76 7.29 -2.42 -12.56
CA SER A 76 8.23 -1.36 -12.17
C SER A 76 9.16 -1.80 -11.02
N PHE A 77 8.65 -2.55 -10.05
CA PHE A 77 9.35 -2.83 -8.78
C PHE A 77 10.05 -4.20 -8.72
N HIS A 78 9.64 -5.17 -9.52
CA HIS A 78 10.17 -6.54 -9.40
C HIS A 78 10.89 -6.99 -10.68
N PRO A 79 12.19 -7.32 -10.65
CA PRO A 79 12.94 -7.76 -11.83
C PRO A 79 12.32 -8.96 -12.55
N LEU A 80 11.71 -9.90 -11.82
CA LEU A 80 10.99 -11.02 -12.44
C LEU A 80 9.77 -10.56 -13.24
N PHE A 81 9.01 -9.56 -12.75
CA PHE A 81 7.80 -9.09 -13.41
C PHE A 81 8.07 -8.15 -14.58
N LYS A 82 9.27 -7.56 -14.68
CA LYS A 82 9.68 -6.73 -15.83
C LYS A 82 9.60 -7.45 -17.19
N LYS A 83 9.74 -8.78 -17.18
CA LYS A 83 9.79 -9.62 -18.39
C LYS A 83 8.50 -10.38 -18.63
N LEU A 84 7.51 -10.24 -17.75
CA LEU A 84 6.24 -10.94 -17.87
C LEU A 84 5.21 -10.02 -18.53
N ASP A 85 4.28 -10.63 -19.25
CA ASP A 85 3.08 -9.92 -19.69
C ASP A 85 2.09 -9.69 -18.54
N ASP A 86 1.12 -8.81 -18.75
CA ASP A 86 0.14 -8.45 -17.71
C ASP A 86 -0.63 -9.68 -17.18
N GLN A 87 -0.99 -10.62 -18.05
CA GLN A 87 -1.74 -11.81 -17.65
C GLN A 87 -0.90 -12.70 -16.72
N GLN A 88 0.36 -12.91 -17.06
CA GLN A 88 1.33 -13.64 -16.25
C GLN A 88 1.53 -12.95 -14.90
N ILE A 89 1.72 -11.63 -14.87
CA ILE A 89 1.80 -10.85 -13.63
C ILE A 89 0.55 -11.08 -12.76
N HIS A 90 -0.64 -10.96 -13.35
CA HIS A 90 -1.90 -11.12 -12.63
C HIS A 90 -2.12 -12.53 -12.08
N SER A 91 -1.60 -13.56 -12.75
CA SER A 91 -1.70 -14.95 -12.29
C SER A 91 -0.83 -15.22 -11.05
N GLN A 92 0.27 -14.49 -10.89
CA GLN A 92 1.23 -14.68 -9.80
C GLN A 92 0.94 -13.83 -8.55
N ILE A 93 0.10 -12.80 -8.69
CA ILE A 93 -0.25 -11.89 -7.58
C ILE A 93 -1.46 -12.40 -6.82
N SER A 94 -1.32 -12.51 -5.49
CA SER A 94 -2.42 -12.90 -4.60
C SER A 94 -3.58 -11.89 -4.64
N LYS A 95 -4.81 -12.37 -4.42
CA LYS A 95 -6.00 -11.50 -4.30
C LYS A 95 -5.80 -10.41 -3.26
N GLY A 96 -5.19 -10.73 -2.12
CA GLY A 96 -4.91 -9.77 -1.05
C GLY A 96 -3.97 -8.64 -1.49
N ALA A 97 -2.95 -8.92 -2.29
CA ALA A 97 -2.07 -7.88 -2.81
C ALA A 97 -2.77 -6.94 -3.80
N LYS A 98 -3.68 -7.48 -4.64
CA LYS A 98 -4.53 -6.67 -5.53
C LYS A 98 -5.42 -5.71 -4.73
N ILE A 99 -6.05 -6.20 -3.66
CA ILE A 99 -6.89 -5.38 -2.76
C ILE A 99 -6.05 -4.29 -2.08
N ARG A 100 -4.83 -4.62 -1.61
CA ARG A 100 -3.93 -3.62 -1.01
C ARG A 100 -3.58 -2.49 -1.99
N LEU A 101 -3.27 -2.82 -3.25
CA LEU A 101 -2.99 -1.80 -4.27
C LEU A 101 -4.20 -0.93 -4.57
N CYS A 102 -5.39 -1.53 -4.68
CA CYS A 102 -6.64 -0.80 -4.82
C CYS A 102 -6.87 0.18 -3.66
N TYR A 103 -6.71 -0.30 -2.41
CA TYR A 103 -6.84 0.56 -1.23
C TYR A 103 -5.81 1.71 -1.21
N MET A 104 -4.54 1.43 -1.55
CA MET A 104 -3.52 2.48 -1.63
C MET A 104 -3.85 3.54 -2.69
N ARG A 105 -4.33 3.13 -3.87
CA ARG A 105 -4.80 4.09 -4.90
C ARG A 105 -5.99 4.90 -4.38
N PHE A 106 -6.95 4.24 -3.75
CA PHE A 106 -8.12 4.90 -3.18
C PHE A 106 -7.70 6.00 -2.18
N MET A 107 -6.76 5.71 -1.26
CA MET A 107 -6.27 6.71 -0.30
C MET A 107 -5.52 7.85 -0.97
N ALA A 108 -4.75 7.58 -2.03
CA ALA A 108 -4.08 8.62 -2.82
C ALA A 108 -5.09 9.55 -3.50
N ASN A 109 -6.15 8.99 -4.08
CA ASN A 109 -7.24 9.74 -4.71
C ASN A 109 -8.05 10.56 -3.68
N TYR A 110 -8.41 9.93 -2.56
CA TYR A 110 -9.17 10.60 -1.51
C TYR A 110 -8.40 11.78 -0.92
N ASN A 111 -7.08 11.66 -0.78
CA ASN A 111 -6.22 12.76 -0.38
C ASN A 111 -6.24 13.92 -1.40
N GLN A 112 -6.24 13.64 -2.71
CA GLN A 112 -6.37 14.68 -3.74
C GLN A 112 -7.72 15.42 -3.63
N ILE A 113 -8.82 14.71 -3.36
CA ILE A 113 -10.15 15.33 -3.17
C ILE A 113 -10.20 16.22 -1.92
N LYS A 114 -9.53 15.82 -0.83
CA LYS A 114 -9.48 16.61 0.41
C LYS A 114 -8.59 17.83 0.32
N GLN A 115 -7.64 17.88 -0.61
CA GLN A 115 -6.66 18.94 -0.68
C GLN A 115 -7.30 20.25 -1.16
N SER A 116 -7.88 20.98 -0.19
CA SER A 116 -8.20 22.39 -0.32
C SER A 116 -7.20 23.31 0.35
N ASN A 117 -6.27 22.86 1.23
CA ASN A 117 -5.23 23.74 1.81
C ASN A 117 -4.08 23.15 2.70
N LYS A 118 -3.67 21.86 2.65
CA LYS A 118 -2.50 21.37 3.45
C LYS A 118 -1.68 20.27 2.77
N GLN A 119 -0.34 20.32 2.96
CA GLN A 119 0.65 19.28 2.59
C GLN A 119 0.52 17.97 3.41
N ILE A 120 -0.69 17.52 3.75
CA ILE A 120 -0.83 16.22 4.43
C ILE A 120 -0.65 15.13 3.37
N SER A 121 0.39 14.32 3.55
CA SER A 121 0.69 13.19 2.69
C SER A 121 -0.40 12.11 2.83
N PHE A 122 -0.85 11.54 1.70
CA PHE A 122 -1.81 10.43 1.73
C PHE A 122 -1.31 9.20 2.52
N TRP A 123 0.01 9.08 2.70
CA TRP A 123 0.60 8.06 3.57
C TRP A 123 0.16 8.23 5.03
N ASP A 124 0.09 9.46 5.53
CA ASP A 124 -0.31 9.74 6.92
C ASP A 124 -1.82 9.50 7.11
N ASP A 125 -2.62 9.83 6.09
CA ASP A 125 -4.05 9.52 6.07
C ASP A 125 -4.31 8.01 6.07
N MET A 126 -3.51 7.26 5.29
CA MET A 126 -3.56 5.81 5.24
C MET A 126 -3.20 5.17 6.59
N ASP A 127 -2.17 5.64 7.27
CA ASP A 127 -1.77 5.13 8.59
C ASP A 127 -2.86 5.37 9.65
N LYS A 128 -3.51 6.54 9.62
CA LYS A 128 -4.65 6.86 10.49
C LYS A 128 -5.84 5.95 10.20
N ASP A 129 -6.18 5.75 8.93
CA ASP A 129 -7.31 4.90 8.55
C ASP A 129 -7.05 3.42 8.89
N LEU A 130 -5.84 2.91 8.63
CA LEU A 130 -5.46 1.56 9.03
C LEU A 130 -5.49 1.37 10.56
N THR A 131 -5.09 2.39 11.32
CA THR A 131 -5.19 2.38 12.79
C THR A 131 -6.64 2.34 13.25
N ARG A 132 -7.55 3.05 12.57
CA ARG A 132 -9.00 2.98 12.81
C ARG A 132 -9.53 1.58 12.48
N LEU A 133 -9.19 1.03 11.32
CA LEU A 133 -9.66 -0.29 10.87
C LEU A 133 -9.20 -1.43 11.77
N ARG A 134 -7.98 -1.37 12.32
CA ARG A 134 -7.48 -2.38 13.28
C ARG A 134 -8.29 -2.48 14.57
N LYS A 135 -9.05 -1.45 14.93
CA LYS A 135 -9.94 -1.44 16.11
C LYS A 135 -11.32 -2.03 15.81
N LYS A 136 -11.62 -2.31 14.54
CA LYS A 136 -12.91 -2.86 14.08
C LYS A 136 -12.82 -4.39 13.96
N SER A 137 -13.97 -5.03 13.80
CA SER A 137 -14.04 -6.48 13.62
C SER A 137 -13.43 -6.92 12.27
N THR A 138 -13.03 -8.19 12.18
CA THR A 138 -12.55 -8.76 10.90
C THR A 138 -13.60 -8.63 9.79
N ALA A 139 -14.87 -8.86 10.09
CA ALA A 139 -15.97 -8.71 9.12
C ALA A 139 -16.07 -7.27 8.60
N TYR A 140 -15.89 -6.27 9.46
CA TYR A 140 -15.86 -4.86 9.07
C TYR A 140 -14.70 -4.58 8.12
N GLY A 141 -13.49 -5.06 8.42
CA GLY A 141 -12.33 -4.89 7.55
C GLY A 141 -12.53 -5.52 6.16
N VAL A 142 -13.16 -6.71 6.10
CA VAL A 142 -13.52 -7.38 4.83
C VAL A 142 -14.57 -6.59 4.07
N ALA A 143 -15.65 -6.14 4.75
CA ALA A 143 -16.69 -5.31 4.16
C ALA A 143 -16.13 -4.03 3.54
N TYR A 144 -15.35 -3.28 4.31
CA TYR A 144 -14.71 -2.04 3.86
C TYR A 144 -13.82 -2.29 2.65
N SER A 145 -12.96 -3.32 2.69
CA SER A 145 -12.07 -3.65 1.58
C SER A 145 -12.84 -4.04 0.31
N GLN A 146 -13.95 -4.77 0.45
CA GLN A 146 -14.79 -5.17 -0.69
C GLN A 146 -15.51 -3.97 -1.30
N LEU A 147 -16.01 -3.04 -0.48
CA LEU A 147 -16.66 -1.82 -0.95
C LEU A 147 -15.67 -0.92 -1.69
N ILE A 148 -14.47 -0.71 -1.15
CA ILE A 148 -13.40 0.05 -1.82
C ILE A 148 -13.02 -0.60 -3.16
N PHE A 149 -12.85 -1.92 -3.17
CA PHE A 149 -12.53 -2.65 -4.40
C PHE A 149 -13.62 -2.50 -5.48
N ASN A 150 -14.88 -2.61 -5.08
CA ASN A 150 -16.01 -2.46 -6.00
C ASN A 150 -16.11 -1.03 -6.52
N LEU A 151 -15.97 -0.03 -5.65
CA LEU A 151 -15.98 1.38 -6.00
C LEU A 151 -14.91 1.70 -7.05
N ASP A 152 -13.68 1.27 -6.77
CA ASP A 152 -12.54 1.51 -7.64
C ASP A 152 -12.72 0.87 -9.03
N LYS A 153 -13.21 -0.38 -9.07
CA LYS A 153 -13.53 -1.09 -10.33
C LYS A 153 -14.64 -0.43 -11.14
N GLN A 154 -15.66 0.13 -10.47
CA GLN A 154 -16.76 0.85 -11.13
C GLN A 154 -16.34 2.23 -11.63
N THR A 155 -15.39 2.85 -10.94
CA THR A 155 -14.96 4.22 -11.21
C THR A 155 -13.96 4.28 -12.35
N TRP A 156 -12.93 3.42 -12.31
CA TRP A 156 -11.77 3.50 -13.21
C TRP A 156 -11.76 2.34 -14.21
N ASP A 157 -12.22 2.62 -15.43
CA ASP A 157 -12.27 1.69 -16.56
C ASP A 157 -11.04 1.78 -17.48
N GLY A 158 -10.16 2.77 -17.27
CA GLY A 158 -9.02 3.03 -18.14
C GLY A 158 -9.30 4.10 -19.20
N GLU A 159 -10.54 4.57 -19.31
CA GLU A 159 -10.97 5.56 -20.31
C GLU A 159 -11.34 6.90 -19.67
N LYS A 160 -11.85 6.89 -18.43
CA LYS A 160 -12.21 8.11 -17.70
C LYS A 160 -10.99 8.82 -17.10
N ALA A 161 -10.97 10.14 -17.18
CA ALA A 161 -10.09 10.99 -16.42
C ALA A 161 -10.68 11.30 -15.02
N VAL A 162 -9.84 11.78 -14.10
CA VAL A 162 -10.26 12.02 -12.70
C VAL A 162 -11.41 13.03 -12.57
N HIS A 163 -11.51 14.01 -13.47
CA HIS A 163 -12.55 15.05 -13.45
C HIS A 163 -13.88 14.60 -14.06
N ASP A 164 -13.91 13.47 -14.78
CA ASP A 164 -15.14 12.90 -15.32
C ASP A 164 -16.03 12.31 -14.21
N ILE A 165 -15.45 12.05 -13.04
CA ILE A 165 -16.14 11.46 -11.90
C ILE A 165 -16.38 12.53 -10.82
N PRO A 166 -17.63 12.76 -10.40
CA PRO A 166 -17.92 13.67 -9.29
C PRO A 166 -17.22 13.25 -7.99
N PRO A 167 -16.66 14.18 -7.19
CA PRO A 167 -15.97 13.85 -5.93
C PRO A 167 -16.81 13.04 -4.93
N LYS A 168 -18.14 13.20 -4.95
CA LYS A 168 -19.08 12.42 -4.12
C LYS A 168 -19.04 10.92 -4.43
N LYS A 169 -18.78 10.54 -5.69
CA LYS A 169 -18.64 9.13 -6.12
C LYS A 169 -17.25 8.56 -5.86
N GLN A 170 -16.40 9.29 -5.17
CA GLN A 170 -15.01 8.92 -4.89
C GLN A 170 -14.70 8.97 -3.39
N GLN A 171 -15.73 9.10 -2.56
CA GLN A 171 -15.63 9.15 -1.11
C GLN A 171 -15.46 7.74 -0.52
N PRO A 172 -14.94 7.63 0.72
CA PRO A 172 -14.99 6.38 1.46
C PRO A 172 -16.43 5.91 1.66
N PRO A 173 -16.66 4.58 1.76
CA PRO A 173 -17.95 4.04 2.12
C PRO A 173 -18.43 4.61 3.46
N SER A 174 -19.73 4.88 3.57
CA SER A 174 -20.33 5.33 4.82
C SER A 174 -20.37 4.20 5.85
N GLU A 175 -20.57 4.53 7.14
CA GLU A 175 -20.69 3.50 8.18
C GLU A 175 -21.89 2.60 7.90
N GLU A 176 -23.00 3.16 7.41
CA GLU A 176 -24.20 2.42 7.04
C GLU A 176 -23.94 1.42 5.90
N GLU A 177 -23.21 1.83 4.85
CA GLU A 177 -22.84 0.93 3.75
C GLU A 177 -21.96 -0.23 4.25
N ILE A 178 -21.04 0.06 5.16
CA ILE A 178 -20.15 -0.95 5.75
C ILE A 178 -20.96 -1.92 6.62
N GLU A 179 -21.85 -1.43 7.47
CA GLU A 179 -22.68 -2.26 8.35
C GLU A 179 -23.64 -3.16 7.55
N GLN A 180 -24.24 -2.63 6.49
CA GLN A 180 -25.05 -3.44 5.55
C GLN A 180 -24.21 -4.56 4.94
N GLN A 181 -22.99 -4.25 4.48
CA GLN A 181 -22.10 -5.24 3.89
C GLN A 181 -21.61 -6.27 4.94
N VAL A 182 -21.40 -5.86 6.19
CA VAL A 182 -21.09 -6.78 7.31
C VAL A 182 -22.25 -7.76 7.54
N ALA A 183 -23.49 -7.27 7.54
CA ALA A 183 -24.66 -8.14 7.68
C ALA A 183 -24.76 -9.18 6.56
N ILE A 184 -24.48 -8.79 5.31
CA ILE A 184 -24.43 -9.70 4.16
C ILE A 184 -23.34 -10.76 4.36
N ILE A 185 -22.13 -10.37 4.72
CA ILE A 185 -21.00 -11.30 4.94
C ILE A 185 -21.32 -12.30 6.05
N ASN A 186 -21.91 -11.83 7.16
CA ASN A 186 -22.29 -12.69 8.27
C ASN A 186 -23.39 -13.68 7.86
N ALA A 187 -24.40 -13.22 7.14
CA ALA A 187 -25.47 -14.09 6.65
C ALA A 187 -24.96 -15.16 5.67
N GLN A 188 -24.02 -14.82 4.79
CA GLN A 188 -23.36 -15.77 3.88
C GLN A 188 -22.56 -16.82 4.66
N ARG A 189 -21.80 -16.39 5.66
CA ARG A 189 -21.02 -17.29 6.52
C ARG A 189 -21.92 -18.26 7.27
N SER A 190 -23.03 -17.79 7.85
CA SER A 190 -23.99 -18.64 8.54
C SER A 190 -24.65 -19.67 7.61
N LYS A 191 -24.92 -19.31 6.35
CA LYS A 191 -25.44 -20.26 5.35
C LYS A 191 -24.41 -21.34 4.98
N GLN A 192 -23.13 -20.98 4.87
CA GLN A 192 -22.06 -21.92 4.56
C GLN A 192 -21.89 -22.96 5.68
N VAL A 193 -21.99 -22.54 6.95
CA VAL A 193 -21.85 -23.42 8.12
C VAL A 193 -23.03 -24.40 8.28
N ASN A 194 -24.19 -24.09 7.71
CA ASN A 194 -25.39 -24.93 7.81
C ASN A 194 -25.55 -25.94 6.64
N ILE A 195 -24.58 -26.01 5.72
CA ILE A 195 -24.60 -26.91 4.55
C ILE A 195 -23.56 -28.04 4.70
N ASP A 196 -22.76 -28.01 5.77
CA ASP A 196 -21.82 -29.08 6.17
C ASP A 196 -22.41 -29.90 7.33
#